data_AF-A0A1F6IC88-F1
#
_entry.id   AF-A0A1F6IC88-F1
#
_cell.length_a   1.000
_cell.length_b   1.000
_cell.length_c   1.000
_cell.angle_alpha   90.00
_cell.angle_beta   90.00
_cell.angle_gamma   90.00
#
_symmetry.space_group_name_H-M   'P 1'
#
loop_
_entity.id
_entity.type
_entity.pdbx_description
1 polymer ?
#
loop_
_entity_poly.entity_id
_entity_poly.type
_entity_poly.pdbx_seq_one_letter_code
_entity_poly.pdbx_strand_id
1 'polypeptide(L)'
;MSKIIVAGTAYVDQPCPQCGSKRRISRTWKETLPTFTGTTVVKYSQIVCTNNVCQLAFDKQLLKDTQKRKAIKLKKEANDAARKANSLRQAKKTRKNKSRI
;
A
#
# COMPACT_ATOMS: atom_id res chain seq x y z
N MET A 1 -10.88 -8.87 -26.55
CA MET A 1 -10.63 -7.41 -26.56
C MET A 1 -10.49 -6.93 -25.13
N SER A 2 -9.25 -6.72 -24.68
CA SER A 2 -8.94 -6.33 -23.31
C SER A 2 -9.34 -4.86 -23.10
N LYS A 3 -10.36 -4.60 -22.27
CA LYS A 3 -10.75 -3.25 -21.86
C LYS A 3 -9.56 -2.58 -21.17
N ILE A 4 -8.87 -1.68 -21.87
CA ILE A 4 -7.90 -0.78 -21.25
C ILE A 4 -8.74 0.29 -20.52
N ILE A 5 -8.85 0.17 -19.20
CA ILE A 5 -9.40 1.25 -18.38
C ILE A 5 -8.36 2.37 -18.40
N VAL A 6 -8.53 3.36 -19.29
CA VAL A 6 -7.76 4.60 -19.28
C VAL A 6 -8.36 5.50 -18.20
N ALA A 7 -8.09 5.21 -16.93
CA ALA A 7 -8.42 6.10 -15.83
C ALA A 7 -7.20 6.97 -15.53
N GLY A 8 -7.28 8.28 -15.82
CA GLY A 8 -6.51 9.28 -15.12
C GLY A 8 -5.44 10.03 -15.93
N THR A 9 -5.86 10.93 -16.82
CA THR A 9 -5.01 11.99 -17.38
C THR A 9 -5.36 13.37 -16.81
N ALA A 10 -5.76 13.50 -15.54
CA ALA A 10 -6.33 14.76 -15.03
C ALA A 10 -5.45 15.56 -14.04
N TYR A 11 -4.36 14.98 -13.50
CA TYR A 11 -3.64 15.60 -12.37
C TYR A 11 -2.38 16.39 -12.76
N VAL A 12 -1.94 16.32 -14.01
CA VAL A 12 -0.74 17.02 -14.50
C VAL A 12 -1.03 18.49 -14.75
N ASP A 13 -2.19 18.78 -15.33
CA ASP A 13 -2.63 20.14 -15.64
C ASP A 13 -3.09 20.90 -14.38
N GLN A 14 -3.27 20.18 -13.27
CA GLN A 14 -3.60 20.78 -11.98
C GLN A 14 -2.34 21.29 -11.25
N PRO A 15 -2.36 22.54 -10.75
CA PRO A 15 -1.26 23.07 -9.96
C PRO A 15 -1.06 22.29 -8.66
N CYS A 16 0.16 22.27 -8.14
CA CYS A 16 0.50 21.70 -6.83
C CYS A 16 -0.42 22.26 -5.73
N PRO A 17 -1.04 21.42 -4.88
CA PRO A 17 -1.98 21.93 -3.88
C PRO A 17 -1.24 22.66 -2.74
N GLN A 18 0.06 22.41 -2.60
CA GLN A 18 0.89 22.96 -1.53
C GLN A 18 1.57 24.27 -1.92
N CYS A 19 2.06 24.38 -3.17
CA CYS A 19 2.86 25.52 -3.62
C CYS A 19 2.37 26.17 -4.91
N GLY A 20 1.27 25.71 -5.50
CA GLY A 20 0.71 26.25 -6.76
C GLY A 20 1.56 26.01 -8.01
N SER A 21 2.76 25.45 -7.89
CA SER A 21 3.67 25.22 -9.02
C SER A 21 3.15 24.13 -9.97
N LYS A 22 3.63 24.17 -11.21
CA LYS A 22 3.32 23.15 -12.21
C LYS A 22 3.83 21.77 -11.75
N ARG A 23 3.19 20.72 -12.26
CA ARG A 23 3.59 19.34 -12.03
C ARG A 23 4.08 18.73 -13.33
N ARG A 24 4.91 17.70 -13.25
CA ARG A 24 5.36 16.91 -14.41
C ARG A 24 5.26 15.43 -14.13
N ILE A 25 5.04 14.63 -15.17
CA ILE A 25 5.11 13.18 -15.08
C ILE A 25 6.60 12.80 -15.00
N SER A 26 6.98 12.09 -13.93
CA SER A 26 8.34 11.60 -13.74
C SER A 26 8.53 10.19 -14.30
N ARG A 27 7.54 9.32 -14.11
CA ARG A 27 7.63 7.91 -14.50
C ARG A 27 6.25 7.38 -14.85
N THR A 28 6.19 6.51 -15.85
CA THR A 28 4.99 5.70 -16.14
C THR A 28 5.39 4.24 -16.22
N TRP A 29 4.52 3.35 -15.75
CA TRP A 29 4.72 1.91 -15.88
C TRP A 29 3.38 1.19 -15.97
N LYS A 30 3.43 -0.05 -16.44
CA LYS A 30 2.27 -0.93 -16.52
C LYS A 30 2.48 -2.08 -15.56
N GLU A 31 1.43 -2.45 -14.84
CA GLU A 31 1.44 -3.60 -13.95
C GLU A 31 0.24 -4.48 -14.30
N THR A 32 0.48 -5.77 -14.42
CA THR A 32 -0.59 -6.75 -14.64
C THR A 32 -1.01 -7.28 -13.29
N LEU A 33 -2.22 -6.93 -12.86
CA LEU A 33 -2.81 -7.40 -11.61
C LEU A 33 -3.75 -8.57 -11.89
N PRO A 34 -3.62 -9.69 -11.17
CA PRO A 34 -4.63 -10.74 -11.20
C PRO A 34 -5.91 -10.24 -10.54
N THR A 35 -7.03 -10.34 -11.23
CA THR A 35 -8.36 -10.03 -10.72
C THR A 35 -9.19 -11.32 -10.66
N PHE A 36 -10.30 -11.30 -9.91
CA PHE A 36 -11.17 -12.46 -9.76
C PHE A 36 -11.67 -13.03 -11.11
N THR A 37 -11.79 -12.19 -12.13
CA THR A 37 -12.27 -12.54 -13.48
C THR A 37 -11.17 -12.68 -14.53
N GLY A 38 -9.89 -12.58 -14.17
CA GLY A 38 -8.77 -12.73 -15.12
C GLY A 38 -7.56 -11.87 -14.79
N THR A 39 -6.97 -11.23 -15.81
CA THR A 39 -5.82 -10.32 -15.65
C THR A 39 -6.20 -8.91 -16.10
N THR A 40 -5.87 -7.91 -15.29
CA THR A 40 -6.10 -6.50 -15.60
C THR A 40 -4.77 -5.77 -15.69
N VAL A 41 -4.54 -5.06 -16.79
CA VAL A 41 -3.34 -4.23 -16.97
C VAL A 41 -3.64 -2.82 -16.50
N VAL A 42 -3.00 -2.40 -15.40
CA VAL A 42 -3.10 -1.05 -14.83
C VAL A 42 -1.92 -0.21 -15.31
N LYS A 43 -2.21 1.00 -15.79
CA LYS A 43 -1.18 1.99 -16.12
C LYS A 43 -1.03 2.95 -14.95
N TYR A 44 0.17 3.04 -14.39
CA TYR A 44 0.51 3.99 -13.35
C TYR A 44 1.30 5.16 -13.92
N SER A 45 1.12 6.34 -13.34
CA SER A 45 1.92 7.52 -13.58
C SER A 45 2.33 8.14 -12.25
N GLN A 46 3.62 8.43 -12.08
CA GLN A 46 4.16 9.18 -10.97
C GLN A 46 4.30 10.63 -11.39
N ILE A 47 3.67 11.52 -10.61
CA ILE A 47 3.67 12.96 -10.86
C ILE A 47 4.48 13.64 -9.75
N VAL A 48 5.38 14.55 -10.14
CA VAL A 48 6.25 15.31 -9.23
C VAL A 48 6.03 16.81 -9.42
N CYS A 49 6.20 17.57 -8.35
CA CYS A 49 6.19 19.03 -8.37
C CYS A 49 7.49 19.54 -9.00
N THR A 50 7.41 20.59 -9.82
CA THR A 50 8.62 21.22 -10.39
C THR A 50 9.40 22.03 -9.35
N ASN A 51 8.73 22.52 -8.29
CA ASN A 51 9.38 23.19 -7.18
C ASN A 51 10.08 22.18 -6.27
N ASN A 52 11.42 22.25 -6.23
CA ASN A 52 12.27 21.31 -5.50
C ASN A 52 12.05 21.36 -3.97
N VAL A 53 11.87 22.55 -3.40
CA VAL A 53 11.65 22.70 -1.95
C VAL A 53 10.33 22.01 -1.55
N CYS A 54 9.29 22.22 -2.35
CA CYS A 54 8.00 21.57 -2.15
C CYS A 54 8.11 20.04 -2.31
N GLN A 55 8.84 19.57 -3.33
CA GLN A 55 9.00 18.15 -3.58
C GLN A 55 9.76 17.46 -2.44
N LEU A 56 10.85 18.05 -1.96
CA LEU A 56 11.62 17.53 -0.83
C LEU A 56 10.79 17.46 0.46
N ALA A 57 9.95 18.47 0.72
CA ALA A 57 9.05 18.45 1.87
C ALA A 57 8.03 17.31 1.77
N PHE A 58 7.46 17.11 0.59
CA PHE A 58 6.54 16.01 0.32
C PHE A 58 7.22 14.64 0.48
N ASP A 59 8.42 14.47 -0.06
CA ASP A 59 9.16 13.21 0.02
C ASP A 59 9.52 12.85 1.48
N LYS A 60 9.89 13.85 2.29
CA LYS A 60 10.12 13.66 3.73
C LYS A 60 8.86 13.17 4.45
N GLN A 61 7.69 13.72 4.13
CA GLN A 61 6.41 13.28 4.71
C GLN A 61 6.07 11.84 4.26
N LEU A 62 6.23 11.55 2.97
CA LEU A 62 5.97 10.24 2.40
C LEU A 62 6.83 9.14 3.05
N LEU A 63 8.10 9.44 3.33
CA LEU A 63 8.99 8.51 4.04
C LEU A 63 8.51 8.25 5.47
N LYS A 64 8.14 9.30 6.21
CA LYS A 64 7.60 9.17 7.58
C LYS A 64 6.33 8.32 7.59
N ASP A 65 5.41 8.57 6.68
CA ASP A 65 4.15 7.82 6.61
C ASP A 65 4.36 6.37 6.20
N THR A 66 5.31 6.12 5.29
CA THR A 66 5.69 4.77 4.89
C THR A 66 6.27 4.00 6.08
N GLN A 67 7.16 4.60 6.86
CA GLN A 67 7.74 4.00 8.06
C GLN A 67 6.65 3.70 9.11
N LYS A 68 5.75 4.66 9.36
CA LYS A 68 4.60 4.46 10.27
C LYS A 68 3.72 3.28 9.83
N ARG A 69 3.36 3.22 8.54
CA ARG A 69 2.54 2.12 7.99
C ARG A 69 3.24 0.77 8.10
N LYS A 70 4.55 0.72 7.82
CA LYS A 70 5.36 -0.51 7.98
C LYS A 70 5.39 -0.97 9.44
N ALA A 71 5.61 -0.06 10.38
CA ALA A 71 5.62 -0.38 11.81
C ALA A 71 4.26 -0.90 12.30
N ILE A 72 3.16 -0.28 11.87
CA ILE A 72 1.80 -0.74 12.20
C ILE A 72 1.55 -2.13 11.63
N LYS A 73 1.94 -2.38 10.37
CA LYS A 73 1.78 -3.69 9.72
C LYS A 73 2.54 -4.78 10.48
N LEU A 74 3.80 -4.52 10.83
CA LEU A 74 4.63 -5.49 11.57
C LEU A 74 4.07 -5.76 12.98
N LYS A 75 3.61 -4.73 13.69
CA LYS A 75 2.94 -4.93 14.99
C LYS A 75 1.66 -5.76 14.87
N LYS A 76 0.85 -5.51 13.83
CA LYS A 76 -0.38 -6.29 13.58
C LYS A 76 -0.05 -7.75 13.29
N GLU A 77 0.93 -8.02 12.42
CA GLU A 77 1.38 -9.37 12.09
C GLU A 77 1.90 -10.12 13.32
N ALA A 78 2.71 -9.46 14.15
CA ALA A 78 3.20 -10.03 15.41
C ALA A 78 2.06 -10.37 16.39
N ASN A 79 1.10 -9.45 16.55
CA ASN A 79 -0.07 -9.66 17.39
C ASN A 79 -0.95 -10.81 16.86
N ASP A 80 -1.15 -10.89 15.55
CA ASP A 80 -1.94 -11.95 14.92
C ASP A 80 -1.26 -13.32 15.08
N ALA A 81 0.06 -13.38 14.95
CA ALA A 81 0.84 -14.59 15.21
C ALA A 81 0.74 -15.02 16.68
N ALA A 82 0.88 -14.08 17.62
CA ALA A 82 0.75 -14.34 19.05
C ALA A 82 -0.65 -14.85 19.43
N ARG A 83 -1.71 -14.25 18.85
CA ARG A 83 -3.10 -14.70 19.04
C ARG A 83 -3.31 -16.13 18.53
N LYS A 84 -2.81 -16.45 17.33
CA LYS A 84 -2.88 -17.80 16.77
C LYS A 84 -2.11 -18.81 17.62
N ALA A 85 -0.89 -18.48 18.05
CA ALA A 85 -0.08 -19.35 18.89
C ALA A 85 -0.75 -19.63 20.25
N ASN A 86 -1.32 -18.61 20.88
CA ASN A 86 -2.05 -18.77 22.15
C ASN A 86 -3.31 -19.64 21.99
N SER A 87 -4.09 -19.43 20.92
CA SER A 87 -5.26 -20.26 20.60
C SER A 87 -4.87 -21.73 20.41
N LEU A 88 -3.82 -22.01 19.63
CA LEU A 88 -3.32 -23.37 19.43
C LEU A 88 -2.81 -24.01 20.73
N ARG A 89 -2.12 -23.24 21.58
CA ARG A 89 -1.64 -23.72 22.89
C ARG A 89 -2.81 -24.09 23.80
N GLN A 90 -3.86 -23.28 23.85
CA GLN A 90 -5.06 -23.59 24.63
C GLN A 90 -5.78 -24.83 24.09
N ALA A 91 -5.96 -24.94 22.77
CA ALA A 91 -6.57 -26.11 22.14
C ALA A 91 -5.80 -27.41 22.40
N LYS A 92 -4.45 -27.36 22.42
CA LYS A 92 -3.62 -28.51 22.81
C LYS A 92 -3.82 -28.89 24.28
N LYS A 93 -3.88 -27.91 25.19
CA LYS A 93 -4.14 -28.16 26.62
C LYS A 93 -5.50 -28.80 26.86
N THR A 94 -6.56 -28.30 26.21
CA THR A 94 -7.91 -28.87 26.36
C THR A 94 -8.00 -30.30 25.83
N ARG A 95 -7.37 -30.59 24.68
CA ARG A 95 -7.27 -31.96 24.15
C ARG A 95 -6.55 -32.93 25.10
N LYS A 96 -5.42 -32.50 25.69
CA LYS A 96 -4.65 -33.32 26.64
C LYS A 96 -5.43 -33.60 27.93
N ASN A 97 -6.20 -32.63 28.43
CA ASN A 97 -7.04 -32.85 29.61
C ASN A 97 -8.22 -33.78 29.31
N LYS A 98 -8.82 -33.69 28.11
CA LYS A 98 -9.90 -34.60 27.69
C LYS A 98 -9.45 -36.04 27.51
N SER A 99 -8.20 -36.29 27.08
CA SER A 99 -7.66 -37.65 26.93
C SER A 99 -7.21 -38.30 28.24
N ARG A 100 -7.25 -37.56 29.37
CA ARG A 100 -6.81 -38.03 30.69
C ARG A 100 -7.99 -38.41 31.59
N ILE A 101 -9.22 -38.14 31.14
CA ILE A 101 -10.49 -38.57 31.73
C ILE A 101 -10.99 -39.74 30.90
#